data_AF-A0A1F7MXP5-F1
#
_entry.id   AF-A0A1F7MXP5-F1
#
_cell.length_a   1.000
_cell.length_b   1.000
_cell.length_c   1.000
_cell.angle_alpha   90.00
_cell.angle_beta   90.00
_cell.angle_gamma   90.00
#
_symmetry.space_group_name_H-M   'P 1'
#
loop_
_entity.id
_entity.type
_entity.pdbx_description
1 polymer ?
#
loop_
_entity_poly.entity_id
_entity_poly.type
_entity_poly.pdbx_seq_one_letter_code
_entity_poly.pdbx_strand_id
1 'polypeptide(L)'
;MATESSLARAVELLAAGAWREAHEIVQREDSALAAWLHGIVHTLEGDLDNARYWYRRAGRAFAGPDAVEAEIAAARRALPRA
;
A
#
# COMPACT_ATOMS: atom_id res chain seq x y z
N MET A 1 -5.15 14.08 9.35
CA MET A 1 -5.30 14.05 7.89
C MET A 1 -3.91 14.07 7.30
N ALA A 2 -3.37 12.89 7.02
CA ALA A 2 -2.16 12.74 6.25
C ALA A 2 -2.48 13.21 4.83
N THR A 3 -1.78 14.23 4.37
CA THR A 3 -2.03 14.86 3.09
C THR A 3 -1.56 13.93 1.96
N GLU A 4 -1.90 14.26 0.72
CA GLU A 4 -1.43 13.56 -0.49
C GLU A 4 0.09 13.28 -0.49
N SER A 5 0.85 14.18 0.13
CA SER A 5 2.29 14.05 0.40
C SER A 5 2.65 12.82 1.26
N SER A 6 1.81 12.45 2.23
CA SER A 6 2.03 11.29 3.11
C SER A 6 1.85 9.96 2.38
N LEU A 7 0.83 9.79 1.55
CA LEU A 7 0.66 8.55 0.77
C LEU A 7 1.74 8.38 -0.30
N ALA A 8 2.19 9.49 -0.91
CA ALA A 8 3.36 9.46 -1.79
C ALA A 8 4.61 8.98 -1.04
N ARG A 9 4.83 9.47 0.19
CA ARG A 9 5.93 8.99 1.04
C ARG A 9 5.80 7.50 1.39
N ALA A 10 4.60 7.02 1.68
CA ALA A 10 4.36 5.61 1.96
C ALA A 10 4.73 4.72 0.77
N VAL A 11 4.37 5.12 -0.46
CA VAL A 11 4.76 4.39 -1.69
C VAL A 11 6.28 4.31 -1.84
N GLU A 12 7.00 5.41 -1.62
CA GLU A 12 8.47 5.41 -1.72
C GLU A 12 9.13 4.54 -0.65
N LEU A 13 8.57 4.50 0.56
CA LEU A 13 9.03 3.59 1.62
C LEU A 13 8.80 2.13 1.24
N LEU A 14 7.64 1.79 0.67
CA LEU A 14 7.37 0.43 0.18
C LEU A 14 8.35 0.01 -0.92
N ALA A 15 8.64 0.90 -1.88
CA ALA A 15 9.62 0.65 -2.92
C ALA A 15 11.06 0.47 -2.39
N ALA A 16 11.35 1.01 -1.20
CA ALA A 16 12.63 0.83 -0.52
C ALA A 16 12.65 -0.38 0.44
N GLY A 17 11.56 -1.16 0.52
CA GLY A 17 11.40 -2.26 1.47
C GLY A 17 11.12 -1.83 2.92
N ALA A 18 10.95 -0.52 3.17
CA ALA A 18 10.68 0.10 4.47
C ALA A 18 9.19 0.00 4.84
N TRP A 19 8.65 -1.23 4.86
CA TRP A 19 7.22 -1.48 5.01
C TRP A 19 6.67 -1.08 6.38
N ARG A 20 7.51 -1.10 7.43
CA ARG A 20 7.10 -0.71 8.79
C ARG A 20 6.82 0.79 8.87
N GLU A 21 7.70 1.61 8.29
CA GLU A 21 7.48 3.05 8.22
C GLU A 21 6.31 3.41 7.30
N ALA A 22 6.12 2.66 6.21
CA ALA A 22 4.93 2.81 5.36
C ALA A 22 3.65 2.48 6.13
N HIS A 23 3.66 1.41 6.93
CA HIS A 23 2.51 1.00 7.74
C HIS A 23 2.05 2.11 8.68
N GLU A 24 3.00 2.76 9.36
CA GLU A 24 2.72 3.88 10.24
C GLU A 24 1.95 5.01 9.54
N ILE A 25 2.23 5.25 8.27
CA ILE A 25 1.54 6.28 7.49
C ILE A 25 0.14 5.79 7.11
N VAL A 26 0.04 4.61 6.48
CA VAL A 26 -1.22 4.13 5.87
C VAL A 26 -2.27 3.75 6.90
N GLN A 27 -1.89 3.37 8.12
CA GLN A 27 -2.83 3.06 9.20
C GLN A 27 -3.62 4.29 9.69
N ARG A 28 -3.16 5.51 9.36
CA ARG A 28 -3.81 6.77 9.75
C ARG A 28 -4.80 7.28 8.69
N GLU A 29 -4.96 6.56 7.58
CA GLU A 29 -5.76 6.96 6.42
C GLU A 29 -6.79 5.89 6.04
N ASP A 30 -8.00 6.33 5.68
CA ASP A 30 -9.13 5.44 5.35
C ASP A 30 -9.49 5.42 3.85
N SER A 31 -8.65 6.01 3.00
CA SER A 31 -8.89 6.02 1.55
C SER A 31 -8.70 4.64 0.91
N ALA A 32 -9.31 4.42 -0.27
CA ALA A 32 -9.08 3.20 -1.05
C ALA A 32 -7.61 3.01 -1.44
N LEU A 33 -6.88 4.10 -1.69
CA LEU A 33 -5.44 4.06 -1.93
C LEU A 33 -4.68 3.62 -0.67
N ALA A 34 -5.00 4.19 0.50
CA ALA A 34 -4.39 3.77 1.76
C ALA A 34 -4.66 2.29 2.07
N ALA A 35 -5.89 1.81 1.86
CA ALA A 35 -6.24 0.40 2.00
C ALA A 35 -5.41 -0.49 1.07
N TRP A 36 -5.17 -0.07 -0.17
CA TRP A 36 -4.33 -0.84 -1.09
C TRP A 36 -2.87 -0.90 -0.62
N LEU A 37 -2.31 0.24 -0.21
CA LEU A 37 -0.95 0.29 0.35
C LEU A 37 -0.82 -0.56 1.62
N HIS A 38 -1.85 -0.62 2.45
CA HIS A 38 -1.92 -1.52 3.61
C HIS A 38 -1.87 -3.00 3.19
N GLY A 39 -2.53 -3.35 2.08
CA GLY A 39 -2.41 -4.67 1.48
C GLY A 39 -0.98 -4.98 1.03
N ILE A 40 -0.29 -4.02 0.41
CA ILE A 40 1.12 -4.16 0.01
C ILE A 40 2.04 -4.31 1.24
N VAL A 41 1.82 -3.52 2.30
CA VAL A 41 2.53 -3.66 3.58
C VAL A 41 2.50 -5.09 4.09
N HIS A 42 1.31 -5.68 4.24
CA HIS A 42 1.18 -7.04 4.76
C HIS A 42 1.71 -8.10 3.79
N THR A 43 1.72 -7.80 2.48
CA THR A 43 2.37 -8.67 1.50
C THR A 43 3.88 -8.74 1.74
N LEU A 44 4.53 -7.61 2.03
CA LEU A 44 5.96 -7.54 2.36
C LEU A 44 6.28 -8.09 3.76
N GLU A 45 5.35 -7.95 4.72
CA GLU A 45 5.46 -8.53 6.05
C GLU A 45 5.35 -10.07 6.05
N GLY A 46 4.63 -10.63 5.08
CA GLY A 46 4.33 -12.06 4.99
C GLY A 46 2.95 -12.47 5.56
N ASP A 47 2.15 -11.50 6.02
CA ASP A 47 0.77 -11.70 6.48
C ASP A 47 -0.21 -11.68 5.28
N LEU A 48 -0.21 -12.77 4.51
CA LEU A 48 -0.96 -12.84 3.25
C LEU A 48 -2.49 -12.83 3.45
N ASP A 49 -2.99 -13.29 4.61
CA ASP A 49 -4.42 -13.27 4.90
C ASP A 49 -4.92 -11.83 5.14
N ASN A 50 -4.14 -11.05 5.87
CA ASN A 50 -4.44 -9.65 6.09
C ASN A 50 -4.20 -8.82 4.82
N ALA A 51 -3.18 -9.15 4.03
CA ALA A 51 -3.01 -8.57 2.70
C ALA A 51 -4.28 -8.74 1.85
N ARG A 52 -4.81 -9.97 1.75
CA ARG A 52 -6.08 -10.24 1.04
C ARG A 52 -7.26 -9.42 1.56
N TYR A 53 -7.37 -9.25 2.87
CA TYR A 53 -8.40 -8.42 3.49
C TYR A 53 -8.32 -6.97 3.01
N TRP A 54 -7.12 -6.37 3.02
CA TRP A 54 -6.92 -4.98 2.63
C TRP A 54 -7.04 -4.74 1.13
N TYR A 55 -6.58 -5.67 0.29
CA TYR A 55 -6.86 -5.63 -1.16
C TYR A 55 -8.36 -5.61 -1.44
N ARG A 56 -9.14 -6.46 -0.75
CA ARG A 56 -10.61 -6.45 -0.86
C ARG A 56 -11.21 -5.11 -0.39
N ARG A 57 -10.72 -4.54 0.72
CA ARG A 57 -11.16 -3.21 1.20
C ARG A 57 -10.85 -2.10 0.21
N ALA A 58 -9.76 -2.23 -0.55
CA ALA A 58 -9.41 -1.33 -1.65
C ALA A 58 -10.20 -1.59 -2.96
N GLY A 59 -11.06 -2.61 -3.00
CA GLY A 59 -11.78 -3.01 -4.21
C GLY A 59 -10.90 -3.67 -5.27
N ARG A 60 -9.79 -4.31 -4.85
CA ARG A 60 -8.78 -4.91 -5.74
C ARG A 60 -8.65 -6.41 -5.47
N ALA A 61 -8.32 -7.18 -6.51
CA ALA A 61 -7.94 -8.59 -6.36
C ALA A 61 -6.49 -8.70 -5.88
N PHE A 62 -6.22 -9.64 -4.98
CA PHE A 62 -4.86 -9.92 -4.52
C PHE A 62 -4.14 -10.83 -5.51
N ALA A 63 -3.08 -10.34 -6.14
CA ALA A 63 -2.32 -11.05 -7.18
C ALA A 63 -1.22 -11.99 -6.64
N GLY A 64 -1.01 -12.03 -5.31
CA GLY A 64 0.03 -12.84 -4.68
C GLY A 64 1.33 -12.06 -4.40
N PRO A 65 2.23 -12.63 -3.58
CA PRO A 65 3.48 -11.96 -3.18
C PRO A 65 4.43 -11.69 -4.36
N ASP A 66 4.44 -12.55 -5.39
CA ASP A 66 5.29 -12.38 -6.58
C ASP A 66 4.95 -11.12 -7.38
N ALA A 67 3.75 -10.56 -7.19
CA ALA A 67 3.29 -9.33 -7.86
C ALA A 67 3.60 -8.05 -7.07
N VAL A 68 4.18 -8.14 -5.87
CA VAL A 68 4.28 -6.99 -4.94
C VAL A 68 5.00 -5.78 -5.55
N GLU A 69 6.08 -6.00 -6.31
CA GLU A 69 6.81 -4.93 -6.99
C GLU A 69 5.95 -4.23 -8.07
N ALA A 70 5.16 -5.00 -8.81
CA ALA A 70 4.24 -4.45 -9.81
C ALA A 70 3.10 -3.65 -9.15
N GLU A 71 2.61 -4.12 -8.00
CA GLU A 71 1.59 -3.43 -7.21
C GLU A 71 2.12 -2.11 -6.62
N ILE A 72 3.36 -2.09 -6.10
CA ILE A 72 4.04 -0.84 -5.67
C ILE A 72 4.14 0.15 -6.84
N ALA A 73 4.62 -0.31 -8.00
CA ALA A 73 4.76 0.54 -9.18
C ALA A 73 3.39 1.07 -9.67
N ALA A 74 2.34 0.26 -9.57
CA ALA A 74 0.99 0.67 -9.92
C ALA A 74 0.41 1.69 -8.92
N ALA A 75 0.66 1.50 -7.62
CA ALA A 75 0.22 2.43 -6.59
C ALA A 75 0.89 3.79 -6.74
N ARG A 76 2.18 3.82 -7.12
CA ARG A 76 2.90 5.06 -7.47
C ARG A 76 2.23 5.85 -8.59
N ARG A 77 1.73 5.15 -9.62
CA ARG A 77 1.02 5.78 -10.75
C ARG A 77 -0.38 6.26 -10.40
N ALA A 78 -0.98 5.70 -9.35
CA ALA A 78 -2.33 6.06 -8.88
C ALA A 78 -2.35 7.27 -7.95
N LEU A 79 -1.18 7.77 -7.52
CA LEU A 79 -1.07 9.04 -6.82
C LEU A 79 -1.61 10.16 -7.73
N PRO A 80 -2.45 11.07 -7.20
CA PRO A 80 -2.91 12.18 -8.01
C PRO A 80 -1.72 13.07 -8.39
N ARG A 81 -1.81 13.69 -9.57
CA ARG A 81 -0.81 14.67 -10.00
C ARG A 81 -1.18 15.99 -9.35
N ALA A 82 -0.24 16.56 -8.60
CA ALA A 82 -0.33 17.92 -8.07
C ALA A 82 -0.49 18.96 -9.18
#